data_AF-A0A0M3JDN9-F1
#
_entry.id   AF-A0A0M3JDN9-F1
#
_cell.length_a   1.000
_cell.length_b   1.000
_cell.length_c   1.000
_cell.angle_alpha   90.00
_cell.angle_beta   90.00
_cell.angle_gamma   90.00
#
_symmetry.space_group_name_H-M   'P 1'
#
loop_
_entity.id
_entity.type
_entity.pdbx_description
1 polymer ?
#
loop_
_entity_poly.entity_id
_entity_poly.type
_entity_poly.pdbx_seq_one_letter_code
_entity_poly.pdbx_strand_id
1 'polypeptide(L)'
;MLTKSDINPFDSQEAKPFRHDTEIMAMNRLVGAYQNNDIREFENILKQNRETIMADPFIREHIEELLNNIRSQVLLQLSQPYSRIQLSYLADELHISVKEVVVLLVELILDGSLSATIDEIHSTLIANPPAPSA
;
A
#
# COMPACT_ATOMS: atom_id res chain seq x y z
N MET A 1 -4.24 0.81 11.40
CA MET A 1 -3.28 0.36 10.36
C MET A 1 -3.49 -1.11 10.04
N LEU A 2 -3.11 -2.06 10.90
CA LEU A 2 -3.36 -3.51 10.67
C LEU A 2 -4.85 -3.88 10.65
N THR A 3 -5.69 -3.18 11.44
CA THR A 3 -7.15 -3.33 11.42
C THR A 3 -7.84 -2.56 10.29
N LYS A 4 -7.08 -1.94 9.36
CA LYS A 4 -7.58 -1.02 8.31
C LYS A 4 -8.43 0.15 8.84
N SER A 5 -8.28 0.52 10.10
CA SER A 5 -9.01 1.65 10.70
C SER A 5 -8.35 3.00 10.39
N ASP A 6 -9.18 4.01 10.06
CA ASP A 6 -8.78 5.40 9.75
C ASP A 6 -8.47 6.26 11.00
N ILE A 7 -8.54 5.68 12.20
CA ILE A 7 -8.34 6.41 13.45
C ILE A 7 -6.84 6.50 13.74
N ASN A 8 -6.33 7.74 13.87
CA ASN A 8 -4.96 7.98 14.28
C ASN A 8 -4.82 7.78 15.81
N PRO A 9 -4.03 6.78 16.28
CA PRO A 9 -3.87 6.50 17.71
C PRO A 9 -3.23 7.67 18.49
N PHE A 10 -2.53 8.58 17.80
CA PHE A 10 -1.85 9.73 18.39
C PHE A 10 -2.73 11.00 18.49
N ASP A 11 -4.00 10.91 18.09
CA ASP A 11 -5.02 11.94 18.33
C ASP A 11 -5.71 11.83 19.71
N SER A 12 -5.43 10.75 20.42
CA SER A 12 -5.87 10.53 21.80
C SER A 12 -5.36 11.61 22.76
N GLN A 13 -6.13 11.92 23.81
CA GLN A 13 -5.74 12.94 24.80
C GLN A 13 -4.47 12.53 25.55
N GLU A 14 -4.25 11.22 25.65
CA GLU A 14 -3.13 10.57 26.31
C GLU A 14 -1.82 10.69 25.51
N ALA A 15 -1.89 10.65 24.17
CA ALA A 15 -0.71 10.72 23.30
C ALA A 15 -0.33 12.15 22.88
N LYS A 16 -1.26 13.11 22.98
CA LYS A 16 -1.02 14.54 22.64
C LYS A 16 0.23 15.16 23.28
N PRO A 17 0.58 14.90 24.56
CA PRO A 17 1.76 15.49 25.19
C PRO A 17 3.08 15.04 24.55
N PHE A 18 3.11 13.84 23.99
CA PHE A 18 4.33 13.20 23.48
C PHE A 18 4.54 13.40 21.96
N ARG A 19 3.72 14.25 21.32
CA ARG A 19 3.79 14.51 19.88
C ARG A 19 5.11 15.09 19.39
N HIS A 20 5.91 15.66 20.29
CA HIS A 20 7.21 16.23 19.97
C HIS A 20 8.38 15.24 20.12
N ASP A 21 8.13 14.04 20.64
CA ASP A 21 9.14 12.99 20.68
C ASP A 21 9.43 12.47 19.27
N THR A 22 10.71 12.38 18.91
CA THR A 22 11.16 11.99 17.57
C THR A 22 10.58 10.64 17.12
N GLU A 23 10.43 9.69 18.04
CA GLU A 23 9.87 8.37 17.76
C GLU A 23 8.37 8.44 17.44
N ILE A 24 7.62 9.25 18.20
CA ILE A 24 6.18 9.43 18.00
C ILE A 24 5.90 10.26 16.77
N MET A 25 6.74 11.25 16.46
CA MET A 25 6.66 11.98 15.20
C MET A 25 6.85 11.05 14.01
N ALA A 26 7.83 10.14 14.05
CA ALA A 26 8.06 9.17 12.97
C ALA A 26 6.84 8.25 12.78
N MET A 27 6.28 7.72 13.87
CA MET A 27 5.08 6.87 13.82
C MET A 27 3.84 7.62 13.33
N ASN A 28 3.62 8.86 13.77
CA ASN A 28 2.50 9.67 13.33
C ASN A 28 2.59 9.99 11.82
N ARG A 29 3.81 10.27 11.32
CA ARG A 29 4.04 10.45 9.89
C ARG A 29 3.80 9.17 9.09
N LEU A 30 4.21 8.00 9.61
CA LEU A 30 3.89 6.71 8.98
C LEU A 30 2.38 6.47 8.90
N VAL A 31 1.64 6.81 9.96
CA VAL A 31 0.17 6.74 9.97
C VAL A 31 -0.42 7.63 8.86
N GLY A 32 0.04 8.87 8.75
CA GLY A 32 -0.39 9.78 7.70
C GLY A 32 -0.11 9.25 6.29
N ALA A 33 1.12 8.78 6.03
CA ALA A 33 1.50 8.24 4.73
C ALA A 33 0.67 7.00 4.35
N TYR A 34 0.40 6.11 5.31
CA TYR A 34 -0.48 4.94 5.12
C TYR A 34 -1.91 5.36 4.77
N GLN A 35 -2.49 6.32 5.50
CA GLN A 35 -3.86 6.79 5.26
C GLN A 35 -4.02 7.48 3.90
N ASN A 36 -2.97 8.17 3.45
CA ASN A 36 -2.97 8.86 2.16
C ASN A 36 -2.57 7.96 0.98
N ASN A 37 -2.28 6.68 1.22
CA ASN A 37 -1.74 5.76 0.22
C ASN A 37 -0.44 6.26 -0.45
N ASP A 38 0.38 7.03 0.27
CA ASP A 38 1.64 7.56 -0.24
C ASP A 38 2.79 6.60 0.07
N ILE A 39 3.05 5.69 -0.87
CA ILE A 39 4.13 4.70 -0.79
C ILE A 39 5.49 5.39 -0.66
N ARG A 40 5.71 6.50 -1.38
CA ARG A 40 7.01 7.17 -1.43
C ARG A 40 7.33 7.83 -0.09
N GLU A 41 6.35 8.51 0.51
CA GLU A 41 6.52 9.06 1.84
C GLU A 41 6.70 7.94 2.87
N PHE A 42 5.93 6.86 2.78
CA PHE A 42 6.04 5.73 3.70
C PHE A 42 7.45 5.10 3.68
N GLU A 43 7.98 4.79 2.49
CA GLU A 43 9.33 4.26 2.31
C GLU A 43 10.43 5.23 2.79
N ASN A 44 10.25 6.53 2.54
CA ASN A 44 11.19 7.55 2.98
C ASN A 44 11.25 7.65 4.51
N ILE A 45 10.11 7.60 5.19
CA ILE A 45 10.06 7.65 6.67
C ILE A 45 10.73 6.40 7.25
N LEU A 46 10.47 5.22 6.68
CA LEU A 46 11.12 3.98 7.09
C LEU A 46 12.63 4.02 6.89
N LYS A 47 13.11 4.61 5.79
CA LYS A 47 14.54 4.74 5.53
C LYS A 47 15.21 5.71 6.51
N GLN A 48 14.56 6.83 6.84
CA GLN A 48 15.08 7.85 7.76
C GLN A 48 15.10 7.38 9.22
N ASN A 49 14.12 6.59 9.64
CA ASN A 49 13.94 6.14 11.03
C ASN A 49 14.21 4.63 11.17
N ARG A 50 15.00 4.05 10.25
CA ARG A 50 15.21 2.61 10.15
C ARG A 50 15.74 2.02 11.45
N GLU A 51 16.70 2.68 12.08
CA GLU A 51 17.33 2.17 13.31
C GLU A 51 16.33 2.06 14.46
N THR A 52 15.48 3.07 14.64
CA THR A 52 14.46 3.09 15.69
C THR A 52 13.33 2.11 15.40
N ILE A 53 12.80 2.13 14.18
CA ILE A 53 11.60 1.36 13.82
C ILE A 53 11.91 -0.12 13.63
N MET A 54 13.05 -0.44 13.02
CA MET A 54 13.45 -1.83 12.78
C MET A 54 14.10 -2.46 14.00
N ALA A 55 14.44 -1.72 15.07
CA ALA A 55 14.93 -2.29 16.31
C ALA A 55 13.87 -3.15 17.01
N ASP A 56 12.59 -2.81 16.83
CA ASP A 56 11.47 -3.55 17.40
C ASP A 56 11.12 -4.78 16.51
N PRO A 57 11.18 -6.01 17.06
CA PRO A 57 10.84 -7.23 16.31
C PRO A 57 9.38 -7.27 15.86
N PHE A 58 8.44 -6.80 16.69
CA PHE A 58 7.01 -6.81 16.38
C PHE A 58 6.71 -5.86 15.22
N ILE A 59 7.25 -4.65 15.24
CA ILE A 59 7.06 -3.70 14.14
C ILE A 59 7.67 -4.23 12.84
N ARG A 60 8.87 -4.84 12.92
CA ARG A 60 9.55 -5.42 11.77
C ARG A 60 8.73 -6.52 11.09
N GLU A 61 8.10 -7.41 11.87
CA GLU A 61 7.28 -8.51 11.32
C GLU A 61 6.04 -7.99 10.57
N HIS A 62 5.47 -6.86 11.00
CA HIS A 62 4.24 -6.32 10.42
C HIS A 62 4.47 -5.25 9.33
N ILE A 63 5.69 -4.72 9.17
CA ILE A 63 5.96 -3.63 8.23
C ILE A 63 5.76 -4.05 6.77
N GLU A 64 6.11 -5.30 6.44
CA GLU A 64 5.96 -5.84 5.08
C GLU A 64 4.49 -5.98 4.72
N GLU A 65 3.67 -6.44 5.66
CA GLU A 65 2.22 -6.53 5.51
C GLU A 65 1.60 -5.14 5.28
N LEU A 66 2.05 -4.11 6.02
CA LEU A 66 1.60 -2.73 5.83
C LEU A 66 1.97 -2.19 4.45
N LEU A 67 3.18 -2.46 3.96
CA LEU A 67 3.59 -2.07 2.61
C LEU A 67 2.73 -2.75 1.54
N ASN A 68 2.48 -4.05 1.67
CA ASN A 68 1.62 -4.78 0.75
C ASN A 68 0.20 -4.22 0.75
N ASN A 69 -0.34 -3.90 1.93
CA ASN A 69 -1.67 -3.28 2.05
C ASN A 69 -1.75 -1.92 1.33
N ILE A 70 -0.75 -1.04 1.48
CA ILE A 70 -0.73 0.25 0.76
C ILE A 70 -0.62 0.00 -0.75
N ARG A 71 0.31 -0.88 -1.18
CA ARG A 71 0.51 -1.18 -2.60
C ARG A 71 -0.75 -1.72 -3.25
N SER A 72 -1.49 -2.60 -2.59
CA SER A 72 -2.77 -3.10 -3.06
C SER A 72 -3.82 -2.00 -3.22
N GLN A 73 -3.90 -1.05 -2.27
CA GLN A 73 -4.82 0.09 -2.38
C GLN A 73 -4.44 1.02 -3.54
N VAL A 74 -3.16 1.36 -3.68
CA VAL A 74 -2.65 2.17 -4.78
C VAL A 74 -2.89 1.49 -6.13
N LEU A 75 -2.66 0.18 -6.22
CA LEU A 75 -2.91 -0.61 -7.43
C LEU A 75 -4.39 -0.58 -7.86
N LEU A 76 -5.32 -0.66 -6.91
CA LEU A 76 -6.76 -0.53 -7.18
C LEU A 76 -7.08 0.88 -7.72
N GLN A 77 -6.55 1.93 -7.09
CA GLN A 77 -6.77 3.31 -7.54
C GLN A 77 -6.16 3.58 -8.92
N LEU A 78 -4.94 3.09 -9.16
CA LEU A 78 -4.24 3.24 -10.43
C LEU A 78 -4.88 2.46 -11.56
N SER A 79 -5.50 1.31 -11.29
CA SER A 79 -6.12 0.49 -12.34
C SER A 79 -7.51 0.98 -12.74
N GLN A 80 -8.26 1.66 -11.87
CA GLN A 80 -9.63 2.11 -12.14
C GLN A 80 -9.84 2.93 -13.44
N PRO A 81 -9.02 3.94 -13.77
CA PRO A 81 -9.28 4.77 -14.95
C PRO A 81 -8.83 4.14 -16.27
N TYR A 82 -8.13 3.00 -16.26
CA TYR A 82 -7.56 2.40 -17.47
C TYR A 82 -8.28 1.12 -17.88
N SER A 83 -8.64 1.01 -19.16
CA SER A 83 -9.13 -0.26 -19.73
C SER A 83 -7.99 -1.27 -19.96
N ARG A 84 -6.76 -0.77 -20.17
CA ARG A 84 -5.55 -1.57 -20.31
C ARG A 84 -4.35 -0.80 -19.79
N ILE A 85 -3.52 -1.44 -18.99
CA ILE A 85 -2.34 -0.84 -18.37
C ILE A 85 -1.15 -1.79 -18.45
N GLN A 86 0.06 -1.27 -18.66
CA GLN A 86 1.27 -2.10 -18.70
C GLN A 86 1.70 -2.46 -17.27
N LEU A 87 2.12 -3.72 -17.07
CA LEU A 87 2.61 -4.17 -15.77
C LEU A 87 3.93 -3.48 -15.37
N SER A 88 4.75 -3.10 -16.34
CA SER A 88 5.98 -2.31 -16.12
C SER A 88 5.66 -0.94 -15.49
N TYR A 89 4.63 -0.26 -15.99
CA TYR A 89 4.21 1.03 -15.44
C TYR A 89 3.73 0.89 -13.99
N LEU A 90 2.96 -0.16 -13.68
CA LEU A 90 2.53 -0.45 -12.31
C LEU A 90 3.71 -0.78 -11.39
N ALA A 91 4.71 -1.51 -11.90
CA ALA A 91 5.92 -1.85 -11.16
C ALA A 91 6.74 -0.59 -10.81
N ASP A 92 6.90 0.32 -11.78
CA ASP A 92 7.59 1.59 -11.58
C ASP A 92 6.86 2.48 -10.57
N GLU A 93 5.54 2.57 -10.62
CA GLU A 93 4.77 3.42 -9.68
C GLU A 93 4.74 2.86 -8.25
N LEU A 94 4.77 1.53 -8.10
CA LEU A 94 4.76 0.85 -6.79
C LEU A 94 6.15 0.58 -6.22
N HIS A 95 7.21 0.91 -6.96
CA HIS A 95 8.62 0.62 -6.63
C HIS A 95 8.91 -0.86 -6.32
N ILE A 96 8.30 -1.77 -7.08
CA ILE A 96 8.48 -3.22 -6.91
C ILE A 96 8.73 -3.90 -8.25
N SER A 97 9.14 -5.16 -8.24
CA SER A 97 9.28 -5.91 -9.49
C SER A 97 7.93 -6.24 -10.14
N VAL A 98 7.91 -6.41 -11.46
CA VAL A 98 6.72 -6.88 -12.19
C VAL A 98 6.19 -8.20 -11.62
N LYS A 99 7.08 -9.08 -11.14
CA LYS A 99 6.68 -10.34 -10.50
C LYS A 99 5.85 -10.10 -9.24
N GLU A 100 6.26 -9.17 -8.39
CA GLU A 100 5.51 -8.80 -7.18
C GLU A 100 4.19 -8.13 -7.53
N VAL A 101 4.15 -7.28 -8.56
CA VAL A 101 2.89 -6.70 -9.07
C VAL A 101 1.91 -7.79 -9.48
N VAL A 102 2.38 -8.83 -10.20
CA VAL A 102 1.53 -9.96 -10.60
C VAL A 102 0.97 -10.69 -9.39
N VAL A 103 1.79 -10.94 -8.35
CA VAL A 103 1.32 -11.56 -7.10
C VAL A 103 0.19 -10.75 -6.47
N LEU A 104 0.38 -9.42 -6.31
CA LEU A 104 -0.64 -8.54 -5.74
C LEU A 104 -1.91 -8.47 -6.61
N LEU A 105 -1.76 -8.43 -7.94
CA LEU A 105 -2.90 -8.46 -8.86
C LEU A 105 -3.69 -9.76 -8.75
N VAL A 106 -3.01 -10.90 -8.67
CA VAL A 106 -3.66 -12.21 -8.51
C VAL A 106 -4.47 -12.24 -7.22
N GLU A 107 -3.90 -11.80 -6.10
CA GLU A 107 -4.63 -11.70 -4.82
C GLU A 107 -5.89 -10.83 -4.95
N LEU A 108 -5.76 -9.63 -5.53
CA LEU A 108 -6.89 -8.70 -5.68
C LEU A 108 -7.98 -9.19 -6.64
N ILE A 109 -7.60 -9.93 -7.68
CA ILE A 109 -8.55 -10.54 -8.62
C ILE A 109 -9.27 -11.72 -7.95
N LEU A 110 -8.55 -12.57 -7.22
CA LEU A 110 -9.12 -13.71 -6.49
C LEU A 110 -10.06 -13.27 -5.37
N ASP A 111 -9.72 -12.18 -4.68
CA ASP A 111 -10.55 -11.56 -3.64
C ASP A 111 -11.77 -10.81 -4.23
N GLY A 112 -11.86 -10.68 -5.56
CA GLY A 112 -12.94 -9.96 -6.24
C GLY A 112 -12.89 -8.44 -6.09
N SER A 113 -11.82 -7.90 -5.51
CA SER A 113 -11.62 -6.44 -5.35
C SER A 113 -11.27 -5.76 -6.66
N LEU A 114 -10.70 -6.50 -7.62
CA LEU A 114 -10.31 -6.01 -8.94
C LEU A 114 -10.91 -6.91 -10.04
N SER A 115 -11.81 -6.35 -10.85
CA SER A 115 -12.37 -7.07 -12.02
C SER A 115 -11.47 -6.86 -13.25
N ALA A 116 -10.42 -7.67 -13.35
CA ALA A 116 -9.45 -7.59 -14.45
C ALA A 116 -8.86 -8.97 -14.79
N THR A 117 -8.19 -9.05 -15.94
CA THR A 117 -7.45 -10.22 -16.40
C THR A 117 -6.00 -9.82 -16.71
N ILE A 118 -5.05 -10.67 -16.33
CA ILE A 118 -3.63 -10.47 -16.62
C ILE A 118 -3.29 -11.14 -17.95
N ASP A 119 -2.75 -10.37 -18.89
CA ASP A 119 -2.18 -10.86 -20.14
C ASP A 119 -0.66 -10.97 -19.98
N GLU A 120 -0.15 -12.18 -19.73
CA GLU A 120 1.27 -12.43 -19.56
C GLU A 120 2.07 -12.23 -20.85
N ILE A 121 1.48 -12.50 -22.02
CA ILE A 121 2.17 -12.42 -23.31
C ILE A 121 2.52 -10.95 -23.62
N HIS A 122 1.54 -10.07 -23.43
CA HIS A 122 1.71 -8.63 -23.67
C HIS A 122 2.18 -7.88 -22.42
N SER A 123 2.28 -8.55 -21.26
CA SER A 123 2.60 -7.94 -19.97
C SER A 123 1.67 -6.76 -19.64
N THR A 124 0.36 -6.95 -19.82
CA THR A 124 -0.66 -5.94 -19.54
C THR A 124 -1.76 -6.47 -18.65
N LEU A 125 -2.31 -5.60 -17.80
CA LEU A 125 -3.58 -5.83 -17.12
C LEU A 125 -4.71 -5.27 -17.97
N ILE A 126 -5.76 -6.05 -18.16
CA ILE A 126 -6.94 -5.70 -18.95
C ILE A 126 -8.16 -5.66 -18.02
N ALA A 127 -8.82 -4.52 -17.93
CA ALA A 127 -10.05 -4.40 -17.15
C ALA A 127 -11.16 -5.22 -17.81
N ASN A 128 -11.88 -6.02 -17.02
CA ASN A 128 -13.02 -6.77 -17.54
C ASN A 128 -14.20 -5.80 -17.74
N PRO A 129 -14.96 -5.93 -18.85
CA PRO A 129 -16.16 -5.14 -19.02
C PRO A 129 -17.15 -5.43 -17.86
N PRO A 130 -17.95 -4.43 -17.43
CA PRO A 130 -18.99 -4.66 -16.44
C PRO A 130 -19.91 -5.77 -16.95
N ALA A 131 -20.25 -6.72 -16.06
CA ALA A 131 -21.13 -7.82 -16.42
C ALA A 131 -22.42 -7.27 -17.06
N PRO A 132 -22.92 -7.87 -18.16
CA PRO A 132 -24.16 -7.42 -18.76
C PRO A 132 -25.27 -7.50 -17.71
N SER A 133 -25.93 -6.37 -17.46
CA SER A 133 -27.09 -6.30 -16.57
C SER A 133 -28.17 -7.22 -17.13
N ALA A 134 -28.47 -8.29 -16.39
CA ALA A 134 -29.54 -9.25 -16.68
C ALA A 134 -30.93 -8.62 -16.49
#